data_AF-A0A950BMJ7-F1
#
_entry.id   AF-A0A950BMJ7-F1
#
_cell.length_a   1.000
_cell.length_b   1.000
_cell.length_c   1.000
_cell.angle_alpha   90.00
_cell.angle_beta   90.00
_cell.angle_gamma   90.00
#
_symmetry.space_group_name_H-M   'P 1'
#
loop_
_entity.id
_entity.type
_entity.pdbx_description
1 polymer ?
#
loop_
_entity_poly.entity_id
_entity_poly.type
_entity_poly.pdbx_seq_one_letter_code
_entity_poly.pdbx_strand_id
1 'polypeptide(L)'
;MRVADRLTQREASWRELERLVDQLSERHIRRCQPADVLRLGQLYRGVCSDLMLAASYDLPRDTVAYLHGLVGRAHNALYRAQGFRFRDWGRVLFDSAPRTLRSDPALRLAAAVFVVSFLICALVAAAQPEFARQVVGEKFLESIDHMYSRPIESLSKEGAARDDTAMAGFYIQHNTSIGLKCFA
;
A
#
# COMPACT_ATOMS: atom_id res chain seq x y z
N MET A 1 9.96 -41.27 -31.76
CA MET A 1 10.99 -40.41 -31.13
C MET A 1 10.91 -40.62 -29.63
N ARG A 2 12.01 -41.03 -28.99
CA ARG A 2 12.01 -41.25 -27.53
C ARG A 2 11.87 -39.90 -26.84
N VAL A 3 11.17 -39.86 -25.71
CA VAL A 3 10.96 -38.62 -24.93
C VAL A 3 12.30 -37.96 -24.57
N ALA A 4 13.33 -38.78 -24.32
CA ALA A 4 14.71 -38.33 -24.12
C ALA A 4 15.25 -37.47 -25.28
N ASP A 5 15.07 -37.88 -26.54
CA ASP A 5 15.60 -37.16 -27.71
C ASP A 5 15.01 -35.74 -27.85
N ARG A 6 13.74 -35.59 -27.46
CA ARG A 6 13.05 -34.28 -27.46
C ARG A 6 13.56 -33.37 -26.35
N LEU A 7 13.96 -33.94 -25.21
CA LEU A 7 14.47 -33.18 -24.07
C LEU A 7 15.90 -32.71 -24.33
N THR A 8 16.73 -33.48 -25.04
CA THR A 8 18.06 -33.04 -25.47
C THR A 8 17.97 -31.82 -26.40
N GLN A 9 16.95 -31.74 -27.25
CA GLN A 9 16.69 -30.54 -28.07
C GLN A 9 16.23 -29.33 -27.24
N ARG A 10 15.69 -29.56 -26.04
CA ARG A 10 15.20 -28.52 -25.11
C ARG A 10 16.27 -27.97 -24.18
N GLU A 11 17.42 -28.63 -24.03
CA GLU A 11 18.55 -28.15 -23.22
C GLU A 11 18.98 -26.72 -23.55
N ALA A 12 18.95 -26.34 -24.83
CA ALA A 12 19.26 -24.98 -25.26
C ALA A 12 18.29 -23.95 -24.65
N SER A 13 17.00 -24.28 -24.56
CA SER A 13 15.98 -23.44 -23.92
C SER A 13 16.15 -23.39 -22.40
N TRP A 14 16.62 -24.47 -21.78
CA TRP A 14 16.91 -24.52 -20.35
C TRP A 14 18.08 -23.59 -19.98
N ARG A 15 19.17 -23.66 -20.75
CA ARG A 15 20.32 -22.76 -20.59
C ARG A 15 19.96 -21.30 -20.87
N GLU A 16 19.07 -21.05 -21.84
CA GLU A 16 18.56 -19.69 -22.10
C GLU A 16 17.77 -19.15 -20.90
N LEU A 17 16.88 -19.96 -20.32
CA LEU A 17 16.13 -19.59 -19.12
C LEU A 17 17.06 -19.33 -17.94
N GLU A 18 18.03 -20.21 -17.71
CA GLU A 18 19.02 -20.09 -16.65
C GLU A 18 19.79 -18.77 -16.75
N ARG A 19 20.29 -18.44 -17.95
CA ARG A 19 20.98 -17.17 -18.20
C ARG A 19 20.09 -15.95 -17.92
N LEU A 20 18.82 -15.99 -18.33
CA LEU A 20 17.89 -14.89 -18.08
C LEU A 20 17.58 -14.73 -16.59
N VAL A 21 17.40 -15.84 -15.87
CA VAL A 21 17.17 -15.84 -14.42
C VAL A 21 18.38 -15.28 -13.66
N ASP A 22 19.60 -15.68 -14.04
CA ASP A 22 20.82 -15.19 -13.42
C ASP A 22 21.00 -13.68 -13.68
N GLN A 23 20.76 -13.22 -14.91
CA GLN A 23 20.76 -11.79 -15.23
C GLN A 23 19.74 -10.99 -14.41
N LEU A 24 18.57 -11.56 -14.11
CA LEU A 24 17.53 -10.92 -13.27
C LEU A 24 17.85 -10.94 -11.77
N SER A 25 18.68 -11.88 -11.33
CA SER A 25 19.16 -11.93 -9.96
C SER A 25 20.19 -10.82 -9.69
N GLU A 26 21.04 -10.52 -10.68
CA GLU A 26 22.07 -9.48 -10.62
C GLU A 26 21.52 -8.08 -10.96
N ARG A 27 20.56 -8.00 -11.90
CA ARG A 27 19.93 -6.75 -12.32
C ARG A 27 18.52 -6.64 -11.76
N HIS A 28 18.22 -5.53 -11.12
CA HIS A 28 16.84 -5.21 -10.72
C HIS A 28 15.91 -5.27 -11.95
N ILE A 29 14.81 -6.04 -11.89
CA ILE A 29 13.80 -6.27 -12.96
C ILE A 29 13.44 -5.00 -13.77
N ARG A 30 13.49 -3.81 -13.13
CA ARG A 30 13.20 -2.51 -13.77
C ARG A 30 14.15 -2.13 -14.91
N ARG A 31 15.30 -2.79 -15.06
CA ARG A 31 16.25 -2.58 -16.17
C ARG A 31 16.13 -3.62 -17.29
N CYS A 32 15.26 -4.61 -17.15
CA CYS A 32 15.03 -5.61 -18.19
C CYS A 32 14.09 -5.06 -19.26
N GLN A 33 14.36 -5.39 -20.52
CA GLN A 33 13.49 -5.00 -21.61
C GLN A 33 12.18 -5.79 -21.53
N PRO A 34 11.04 -5.21 -21.95
CA PRO A 34 9.76 -5.94 -21.99
C PRO A 34 9.84 -7.26 -22.77
N ALA A 35 10.65 -7.29 -23.83
CA ALA A 35 10.91 -8.48 -24.63
C ALA A 35 11.56 -9.61 -23.81
N ASP A 36 12.51 -9.28 -22.93
CA ASP A 36 13.21 -10.25 -22.07
C ASP A 36 12.23 -10.87 -21.06
N VAL A 37 11.33 -10.06 -20.49
CA VAL A 37 10.31 -10.53 -19.53
C VAL A 37 9.30 -11.46 -20.19
N LEU A 38 8.85 -11.12 -21.41
CA LEU A 38 7.97 -11.99 -22.18
C LEU A 38 8.66 -13.30 -22.56
N ARG A 39 9.93 -13.24 -23.00
CA ARG A 39 10.71 -14.42 -23.35
C ARG A 39 10.94 -15.33 -22.14
N LEU A 40 11.29 -14.76 -21.00
CA LEU A 40 11.43 -15.46 -19.73
C LEU A 40 10.13 -16.19 -19.35
N GLY A 41 8.97 -15.52 -19.44
CA GLY A 41 7.67 -16.13 -19.14
C GLY A 41 7.30 -17.28 -20.08
N GLN A 42 7.67 -17.19 -21.36
CA GLN A 42 7.48 -18.28 -22.33
C GLN A 42 8.37 -19.49 -22.00
N LEU A 43 9.66 -19.26 -21.76
CA LEU A 43 10.63 -20.30 -21.41
C LEU A 43 10.26 -21.00 -20.11
N TYR A 44 9.86 -20.23 -19.08
CA TYR A 44 9.40 -20.77 -17.80
C TYR A 44 8.26 -21.77 -17.97
N ARG A 45 7.19 -21.42 -18.70
CA ARG A 45 6.08 -22.37 -18.95
C ARG A 45 6.54 -23.61 -19.70
N GLY A 46 7.45 -23.45 -20.67
CA GLY A 46 8.06 -24.56 -21.40
C GLY A 46 8.80 -25.53 -20.47
N VAL A 47 9.64 -25.01 -19.59
CA VAL A 47 10.40 -25.82 -18.61
C VAL A 47 9.48 -26.48 -17.58
N CYS A 48 8.38 -25.85 -17.17
CA CYS A 48 7.37 -26.51 -16.34
C CYS A 48 6.76 -27.74 -17.05
N SER A 49 6.44 -27.61 -18.34
CA SER A 49 5.95 -28.75 -19.13
C SER A 49 7.02 -29.84 -19.29
N ASP A 50 8.28 -29.47 -19.50
CA ASP A 50 9.39 -30.42 -19.60
C ASP A 50 9.62 -31.17 -18.28
N LEU A 51 9.52 -30.48 -17.13
CA LEU A 51 9.62 -31.09 -15.80
C LEU A 51 8.49 -32.11 -15.56
N MET A 52 7.25 -31.76 -15.91
CA MET A 52 6.11 -32.68 -15.80
C MET A 52 6.31 -33.93 -16.67
N LEU A 53 6.82 -33.76 -17.88
CA LEU A 53 7.13 -34.85 -18.80
C LEU A 53 8.26 -35.73 -18.26
N ALA A 54 9.34 -35.12 -17.76
CA ALA A 54 10.46 -35.85 -17.18
C ALA A 54 10.03 -36.68 -15.95
N ALA A 55 9.15 -36.13 -15.12
CA ALA A 55 8.60 -36.83 -13.96
C ALA A 55 7.65 -37.97 -14.36
N SER A 56 6.81 -37.79 -15.40
CA SER A 56 5.85 -38.83 -15.82
C SER A 56 6.50 -40.01 -16.54
N TYR A 57 7.65 -39.80 -17.20
CA TYR A 57 8.37 -40.83 -17.95
C TYR A 57 9.57 -41.42 -17.19
N ASP A 58 9.66 -41.17 -15.88
CA ASP A 58 10.68 -41.71 -14.96
C ASP A 58 12.11 -41.53 -15.48
N LEU A 59 12.41 -40.32 -15.98
CA LEU A 59 13.73 -39.95 -16.47
C LEU A 59 14.79 -39.96 -15.34
N PRO A 60 16.10 -39.89 -15.68
CA PRO A 60 17.16 -39.84 -14.68
C PRO A 60 16.90 -38.78 -13.61
N ARG A 61 17.10 -39.17 -12.34
CA ARG A 61 16.84 -38.31 -11.18
C ARG A 61 17.57 -36.98 -11.24
N ASP A 62 18.77 -36.96 -11.80
CA ASP A 62 19.59 -35.76 -11.96
C ASP A 62 18.92 -34.72 -12.88
N THR A 63 18.30 -35.17 -13.98
CA THR A 63 17.59 -34.30 -14.92
C THR A 63 16.35 -33.70 -14.25
N VAL A 64 15.58 -34.52 -13.53
CA VAL A 64 14.39 -34.06 -12.82
C VAL A 64 14.77 -33.04 -11.74
N ALA A 65 15.83 -33.30 -10.98
CA ALA A 65 16.33 -32.39 -9.95
C ALA A 65 16.82 -31.06 -10.54
N TYR A 66 17.55 -31.10 -11.67
CA TYR A 66 17.98 -29.89 -12.39
C TYR A 66 16.78 -29.03 -12.83
N LEU A 67 15.81 -29.64 -13.50
CA LEU A 67 14.62 -28.92 -13.97
C LEU A 67 13.79 -28.35 -12.82
N HIS A 68 13.65 -29.11 -11.73
CA HIS A 68 12.95 -28.65 -10.54
C HIS A 68 13.64 -27.41 -9.92
N GLY A 69 14.96 -27.44 -9.79
CA GLY A 69 15.74 -26.30 -9.30
C GLY A 69 15.63 -25.07 -10.22
N LEU A 70 15.67 -25.27 -11.53
CA LEU A 70 15.54 -24.20 -12.51
C LEU A 70 14.14 -23.55 -12.45
N VAL A 71 13.06 -24.35 -12.38
CA VAL A 71 11.69 -23.86 -12.20
C VAL A 71 11.56 -23.05 -10.91
N GLY A 72 12.12 -23.54 -9.79
CA GLY A 72 12.09 -22.84 -8.51
C GLY A 72 12.78 -21.46 -8.55
N ARG A 73 13.96 -21.37 -9.16
CA ARG A 73 14.64 -20.07 -9.33
C ARG A 73 13.88 -19.13 -10.27
N ALA A 74 13.40 -19.64 -11.39
CA ALA A 74 12.61 -18.86 -12.34
C ALA A 74 11.30 -18.34 -11.71
N HIS A 75 10.61 -19.17 -10.93
CA HIS A 75 9.41 -18.79 -10.20
C HIS A 75 9.68 -17.63 -9.24
N ASN A 76 10.75 -17.74 -8.44
CA ASN A 76 11.16 -16.67 -7.53
C ASN A 76 11.52 -15.38 -8.28
N ALA A 77 12.17 -15.46 -9.44
CA ALA A 77 12.49 -14.29 -10.24
C ALA A 77 11.24 -13.61 -10.83
N LEU A 78 10.26 -14.39 -11.27
CA LEU A 78 9.04 -13.89 -11.93
C LEU A 78 8.03 -13.31 -10.92
N TYR A 79 7.86 -14.00 -9.79
CA TYR A 79 6.86 -13.68 -8.78
C TYR A 79 7.44 -12.96 -7.56
N ARG A 80 8.71 -12.51 -7.61
CA ARG A 80 9.26 -11.67 -6.55
C ARG A 80 8.39 -10.43 -6.40
N ALA A 81 7.63 -10.36 -5.31
CA ALA A 81 6.94 -9.14 -4.92
C ALA A 81 7.98 -8.01 -4.94
N GLN A 82 7.72 -6.95 -5.70
CA GLN A 82 8.56 -5.76 -5.63
C GLN A 82 8.53 -5.32 -4.16
N GLY A 83 9.65 -5.48 -3.46
CA GLY A 83 9.75 -5.10 -2.06
C GLY A 83 9.25 -3.68 -1.87
N PHE A 84 8.61 -3.43 -0.73
CA PHE A 84 8.04 -2.15 -0.37
C PHE A 84 9.09 -1.03 -0.54
N ARG A 85 8.89 -0.15 -1.52
CA ARG A 85 9.80 0.96 -1.81
C ARG A 85 9.25 2.23 -1.17
N PHE A 86 9.88 2.67 -0.09
CA PHE A 86 9.60 3.98 0.53
C PHE A 86 9.63 5.14 -0.49
N ARG A 87 10.43 5.02 -1.56
CA ARG A 87 10.47 6.02 -2.64
C ARG A 87 9.14 6.15 -3.41
N ASP A 88 8.36 5.08 -3.49
CA ASP A 88 7.08 5.06 -4.20
C ASP A 88 5.95 5.61 -3.29
N TRP A 89 6.17 5.70 -1.97
CA TRP A 89 5.23 6.29 -0.99
C TRP A 89 5.00 7.79 -1.19
N GLY A 90 6.05 8.55 -1.52
CA GLY A 90 5.91 9.98 -1.81
C GLY A 90 4.97 10.24 -3.00
N ARG A 91 5.05 9.41 -4.04
CA ARG A 91 4.14 9.49 -5.19
C ARG A 91 2.70 9.15 -4.78
N VAL A 92 2.51 8.12 -3.98
CA VAL A 92 1.18 7.75 -3.49
C VAL A 92 0.58 8.87 -2.65
N LEU A 93 1.33 9.43 -1.70
CA LEU A 93 0.84 10.43 -0.75
C LEU A 93 0.58 11.80 -1.39
N PHE A 94 1.43 12.23 -2.33
CA PHE A 94 1.38 13.59 -2.88
C PHE A 94 0.76 13.69 -4.29
N ASP A 95 0.68 12.59 -5.04
CA ASP A 95 0.14 12.58 -6.39
C ASP A 95 -1.08 11.66 -6.51
N SER A 96 -0.92 10.36 -6.27
CA SER A 96 -1.96 9.37 -6.55
C SER A 96 -3.17 9.53 -5.62
N ALA A 97 -2.96 9.60 -4.30
CA ALA A 97 -4.04 9.70 -3.34
C ALA A 97 -4.81 11.03 -3.46
N PRO A 98 -4.15 12.22 -3.49
CA PRO A 98 -4.88 13.49 -3.63
C PRO A 98 -5.67 13.56 -4.94
N ARG A 99 -5.13 13.02 -6.03
CA ARG A 99 -5.82 12.97 -7.33
C ARG A 99 -7.08 12.11 -7.26
N THR A 100 -7.00 10.92 -6.66
CA THR A 100 -8.15 10.03 -6.47
C THR A 100 -9.20 10.68 -5.57
N LEU A 101 -8.80 11.25 -4.43
CA LEU A 101 -9.70 11.93 -3.50
C LEU A 101 -10.45 13.09 -4.20
N ARG A 102 -9.74 13.95 -4.94
CA ARG A 102 -10.38 15.07 -5.66
C ARG A 102 -11.33 14.62 -6.77
N SER A 103 -11.12 13.44 -7.34
CA SER A 103 -12.01 12.90 -8.39
C SER A 103 -13.31 12.31 -7.85
N ASP A 104 -13.35 11.98 -6.56
CA ASP A 104 -14.52 11.37 -5.92
C ASP A 104 -15.68 12.39 -5.79
N PRO A 105 -16.84 12.16 -6.43
CA PRO A 105 -17.99 13.04 -6.33
C PRO A 105 -18.61 13.07 -4.92
N ALA A 106 -18.58 11.96 -4.18
CA ALA A 106 -19.14 11.90 -2.83
C ALA A 106 -18.29 12.72 -1.86
N LEU A 107 -16.95 12.62 -1.96
CA LEU A 107 -16.05 13.43 -1.15
C LEU A 107 -16.22 14.93 -1.44
N ARG A 108 -16.36 15.30 -2.72
CA ARG A 108 -16.60 16.69 -3.11
C ARG A 108 -17.93 17.22 -2.56
N LEU A 109 -18.99 16.42 -2.60
CA LEU A 109 -20.28 16.79 -2.05
C LEU A 109 -20.20 16.97 -0.53
N ALA A 110 -19.60 16.02 0.18
CA ALA A 110 -19.42 16.10 1.63
C ALA A 110 -18.61 17.35 2.03
N ALA A 111 -17.51 17.63 1.32
CA ALA A 111 -16.71 18.83 1.53
C ALA A 111 -17.49 20.11 1.25
N ALA A 112 -18.30 20.14 0.18
CA ALA A 112 -19.13 21.29 -0.15
C ALA A 112 -20.19 21.54 0.93
N VAL A 113 -20.90 20.49 1.38
CA VAL A 113 -21.88 20.59 2.47
C VAL A 113 -21.20 21.12 3.74
N PHE A 114 -20.05 20.55 4.12
CA PHE A 114 -19.31 21.00 5.30
C PHE A 114 -18.91 22.48 5.20
N VAL A 115 -18.26 22.90 4.11
CA VAL A 115 -17.78 24.27 3.94
C VAL A 115 -18.94 25.27 3.90
N VAL A 116 -20.01 24.95 3.17
CA VAL A 116 -21.19 25.82 3.08
C VAL A 116 -21.86 25.96 4.45
N SER A 117 -22.10 24.86 5.15
CA SER A 117 -22.69 24.90 6.50
C SER A 117 -21.79 25.66 7.48
N PHE A 118 -20.48 25.44 7.43
CA PHE A 118 -19.52 26.18 8.25
C PHE A 118 -19.59 27.68 7.99
N LEU A 119 -19.56 28.11 6.72
CA LEU A 119 -19.60 29.52 6.36
C LEU A 119 -20.92 30.17 6.77
N ILE A 120 -22.06 29.49 6.59
CA ILE A 120 -23.37 29.99 7.04
C ILE A 120 -23.34 30.22 8.55
N CYS A 121 -22.95 29.21 9.33
CA CYS A 121 -22.88 29.32 10.78
C CYS A 121 -21.91 30.42 11.23
N ALA A 122 -20.74 30.54 10.60
CA ALA A 122 -19.74 31.55 10.92
C ALA A 122 -20.25 32.97 10.64
N LEU A 123 -20.91 33.18 9.50
CA LEU A 123 -21.49 34.48 9.15
C LEU A 123 -22.63 34.89 10.09
N VAL A 124 -23.52 33.94 10.44
CA VAL A 124 -24.62 34.23 11.37
C VAL A 124 -24.08 34.51 12.77
N ALA A 125 -23.09 33.75 13.24
CA ALA A 125 -22.42 34.00 14.52
C ALA A 125 -21.74 35.38 14.56
N ALA A 126 -21.13 35.80 13.45
CA ALA A 126 -20.51 37.13 13.36
C ALA A 126 -21.54 38.27 13.36
N ALA A 127 -22.73 38.05 12.79
CA ALA A 127 -23.79 39.04 12.74
C ALA A 127 -24.65 39.08 14.02
N GLN A 128 -24.79 37.96 14.72
CA GLN A 128 -25.65 37.79 15.89
C GLN A 128 -24.85 37.22 17.08
N PRO A 129 -24.50 38.05 18.08
CA PRO A 129 -23.67 37.63 19.22
C PRO A 129 -24.25 36.45 20.02
N GLU A 130 -25.57 36.38 20.12
CA GLU A 130 -26.27 35.34 20.90
C GLU A 130 -26.44 34.01 20.13
N PHE A 131 -26.17 33.97 18.83
CA PHE A 131 -26.41 32.78 18.00
C PHE A 131 -25.61 31.57 18.48
N ALA A 132 -24.33 31.77 18.79
CA ALA A 132 -23.48 30.69 19.32
C ALA A 132 -24.05 30.14 20.64
N ARG A 133 -24.50 31.02 21.55
CA ARG A 133 -25.08 30.63 22.84
C ARG A 133 -26.38 29.85 22.68
N GLN A 134 -27.23 30.23 21.71
CA GLN A 134 -28.51 29.55 21.44
C GLN A 134 -28.33 28.17 20.81
N VAL A 135 -27.38 28.02 19.87
CA VAL A 135 -27.19 26.77 19.14
C VAL A 135 -26.34 25.77 19.93
N VAL A 136 -25.24 26.24 20.52
CA VAL A 136 -24.24 25.40 21.18
C VAL A 136 -24.55 25.21 22.66
N GLY A 137 -25.21 26.21 23.28
CA GLY A 137 -25.53 26.22 24.70
C GLY A 137 -24.41 26.81 25.55
N GLU A 138 -24.80 27.55 26.58
CA GLU A 138 -23.90 28.32 27.44
C GLU A 138 -22.89 27.44 28.18
N LYS A 139 -23.34 26.32 28.77
CA LYS A 139 -22.46 25.37 29.48
C LYS A 139 -21.35 24.80 28.60
N PHE A 140 -21.62 24.60 27.32
CA PHE A 140 -20.62 24.05 26.40
C PHE A 140 -19.63 25.13 25.95
N LEU A 141 -20.11 26.37 25.74
CA LEU A 141 -19.23 27.51 25.49
C LEU A 141 -18.30 27.79 26.67
N GLU A 142 -18.82 27.76 27.90
CA GLU A 142 -18.01 27.88 29.13
C GLU A 142 -16.97 26.76 29.24
N SER A 143 -17.33 25.53 28.86
CA SER A 143 -16.39 24.40 28.81
C SER A 143 -15.26 24.63 27.81
N ILE A 144 -15.58 25.12 26.60
CA ILE A 144 -14.57 25.49 25.60
C ILE A 144 -13.67 26.62 26.12
N ASP A 145 -14.26 27.69 26.66
CA ASP A 145 -13.53 28.82 27.19
C ASP A 145 -12.59 28.38 28.33
N HIS A 146 -13.06 27.52 29.22
CA HIS A 146 -12.23 26.93 30.28
C HIS A 146 -11.07 26.08 29.71
N MET A 147 -11.29 25.26 28.68
CA MET A 147 -10.22 24.48 28.04
C MET A 147 -9.11 25.36 27.46
N TYR A 148 -9.45 26.53 26.90
CA TYR A 148 -8.50 27.44 26.26
C TYR A 148 -8.13 28.65 27.13
N SER A 149 -8.61 28.70 28.38
CA SER A 149 -8.36 29.80 29.33
C SER A 149 -6.90 29.98 29.69
N ARG A 150 -6.07 28.95 29.47
CA ARG A 150 -4.63 28.98 29.69
C ARG A 150 -3.89 29.12 28.35
N PRO A 151 -2.92 30.05 28.23
CA PRO A 151 -2.07 30.13 27.07
C PRO A 151 -1.30 28.82 26.86
N ILE A 152 -1.18 28.37 25.61
CA ILE A 152 -0.47 27.14 25.23
C ILE A 152 0.97 27.10 25.78
N GLU A 153 1.62 28.26 25.98
CA GLU A 153 2.96 28.37 26.58
C GLU A 153 3.03 27.93 28.05
N SER A 154 1.92 27.99 28.80
CA SER A 154 1.85 27.57 30.20
C SER A 154 1.80 26.05 30.38
N LEU A 155 1.59 25.28 29.30
CA LEU A 155 1.53 23.82 29.30
C LEU A 155 2.88 23.16 29.61
N SER A 156 3.99 23.90 29.46
CA SER A 156 5.35 23.37 29.67
C SER A 156 5.88 23.49 31.10
N LYS A 157 5.21 24.22 32.01
CA LYS A 157 5.66 24.39 33.40
C LYS A 157 4.73 23.69 34.40
N GLU A 158 5.14 22.47 34.73
CA GLU A 158 4.95 21.73 35.99
C GLU A 158 3.53 21.37 36.50
N GLY A 159 2.43 21.80 35.86
CA GLY A 159 1.07 21.54 36.39
C GLY A 159 0.03 20.94 35.44
N ALA A 160 0.25 20.92 34.12
CA ALA A 160 -0.78 20.60 33.12
C ALA A 160 -0.65 19.21 32.46
N ALA A 161 0.38 18.43 32.82
CA ALA A 161 0.73 17.20 32.10
C ALA A 161 -0.34 16.09 32.14
N ARG A 162 -1.22 16.08 33.14
CA ARG A 162 -2.20 14.98 33.33
C ARG A 162 -3.44 15.14 32.44
N ASP A 163 -3.91 16.36 32.22
CA ASP A 163 -5.08 16.65 31.39
C ASP A 163 -4.72 16.57 29.90
N ASP A 164 -3.56 17.09 29.51
CA ASP A 164 -3.06 16.99 28.12
C ASP A 164 -2.79 15.55 27.70
N THR A 165 -2.20 14.74 28.57
CA THR A 165 -1.93 13.32 28.27
C THR A 165 -3.24 12.52 28.21
N ALA A 166 -4.21 12.84 29.07
CA ALA A 166 -5.55 12.23 29.01
C ALA A 166 -6.29 12.62 27.73
N MET A 167 -6.21 13.89 27.31
CA MET A 167 -6.79 14.36 26.05
C MET A 167 -6.10 13.76 24.82
N ALA A 168 -4.76 13.66 24.83
CA ALA A 168 -4.02 12.98 23.78
C ALA A 168 -4.42 11.50 23.67
N GLY A 169 -4.54 10.80 24.80
CA GLY A 169 -5.03 9.42 24.86
C GLY A 169 -6.47 9.29 24.35
N PHE A 170 -7.34 10.21 24.73
CA PHE A 170 -8.72 10.28 24.25
C PHE A 170 -8.76 10.47 22.73
N TYR A 171 -7.99 11.41 22.17
CA TYR A 171 -7.93 11.64 20.73
C TYR A 171 -7.40 10.42 19.96
N ILE A 172 -6.36 9.76 20.47
CA ILE A 172 -5.83 8.52 19.86
C ILE A 172 -6.89 7.42 19.87
N GLN A 173 -7.53 7.17 21.02
CA GLN A 173 -8.56 6.13 21.15
C GLN A 173 -9.76 6.43 20.24
N HIS A 174 -10.24 7.68 20.24
CA HIS A 174 -11.40 8.10 19.49
C HIS A 174 -11.17 7.97 17.98
N ASN A 175 -10.05 8.50 17.47
CA ASN A 175 -9.72 8.44 16.05
C ASN A 175 -9.44 7.00 15.58
N THR A 176 -8.75 6.19 16.41
CA THR A 176 -8.51 4.78 16.11
C THR A 176 -9.81 3.98 16.10
N SER A 177 -10.73 4.24 17.05
CA SER A 177 -12.04 3.60 17.08
C SER A 177 -12.86 3.88 15.82
N ILE A 178 -12.84 5.11 15.32
CA ILE A 178 -13.56 5.48 14.10
C ILE A 178 -12.94 4.75 12.90
N GLY A 179 -11.61 4.76 12.79
CA GLY A 179 -10.89 4.03 11.74
C GLY A 179 -11.26 2.54 11.72
N LEU A 180 -11.25 1.88 12.88
CA LEU A 180 -11.65 0.48 12.99
C LEU A 180 -13.11 0.24 12.61
N LYS A 181 -14.04 1.13 12.98
CA LYS A 181 -15.47 0.99 12.64
C LYS A 181 -15.78 1.24 11.16
N CYS A 182 -14.98 2.03 10.46
CA CYS A 182 -15.18 2.32 9.05
C CYS A 182 -14.62 1.21 8.12
N PHE A 183 -13.70 0.38 8.61
CA PHE A 183 -12.97 -0.61 7.80
C PHE A 183 -13.06 -2.06 8.33
N ALA A 184 -13.72 -2.31 9.46
CA ALA A 184 -14.13 -3.63 9.93
C ALA A 184 -15.52 -3.99 9.41
#